data_AF-A0A2G1X332-F1
#
_entry.id   AF-A0A2G1X332-F1
#
_cell.length_a   1.000
_cell.length_b   1.000
_cell.length_c   1.000
_cell.angle_alpha   90.00
_cell.angle_beta   90.00
_cell.angle_gamma   90.00
#
_symmetry.space_group_name_H-M   'P 1'
#
loop_
_entity.id
_entity.type
_entity.pdbx_description
1 polymer ?
#
loop_
_entity_poly.entity_id
_entity_poly.type
_entity_poly.pdbx_seq_one_letter_code
_entity_poly.pdbx_strand_id
1 'polypeptide(L)'
;QEWYERSLIDTSTFDQKSRERIREVMDESEDVYGTEADIREFVERGVEALGGDVEKAGSSLYRARLPRSLRQGTDEEYGPFTFSREFAMDHDGIDYVSPDDELVQRLMQQILDSEHGGAGLKLLPFVDEPGIAYNYRVTFEDGTGDVIREEMIPVYVDSRHRDPRQRLGRRVVHGDSVSGSPDADRVRALIQQRDRLRTAADRY
;
A
#
# COMPACT_ATOMS: atom_id res chain seq x y z
N GLN A 1 7.68 45.63 -23.25
CA GLN A 1 8.42 45.56 -21.97
C GLN A 1 7.51 46.17 -20.90
N GLU A 2 6.33 45.59 -20.69
CA GLU A 2 5.21 46.30 -20.00
C GLU A 2 4.14 45.35 -19.42
N TRP A 3 4.50 44.10 -19.12
CA TRP A 3 3.59 43.11 -18.49
C TRP A 3 4.03 42.70 -17.08
N TYR A 4 5.21 43.13 -16.62
CA TYR A 4 5.72 42.80 -15.28
C TYR A 4 5.18 43.71 -14.16
N GLU A 5 4.54 44.83 -14.48
CA GLU A 5 4.12 45.84 -13.47
C GLU A 5 2.67 45.68 -12.95
N ARG A 6 1.98 44.58 -13.26
CA ARG A 6 0.58 44.35 -12.78
C ARG A 6 0.32 43.00 -12.10
N SER A 7 1.36 42.29 -11.68
CA SER A 7 1.14 41.16 -10.75
C SER A 7 1.13 41.68 -9.31
N LEU A 8 -0.05 41.68 -8.68
CA LEU A 8 -0.24 41.87 -7.24
C LEU A 8 0.16 40.63 -6.41
N ILE A 9 0.69 39.60 -7.07
CA ILE A 9 1.23 38.41 -6.40
C ILE A 9 2.72 38.63 -6.25
N ASP A 10 3.12 38.94 -5.01
CA ASP A 10 4.50 38.95 -4.58
C ASP A 10 5.03 37.50 -4.52
N THR A 11 5.70 37.05 -5.58
CA THR A 11 6.35 35.74 -5.62
C THR A 11 7.63 35.68 -4.78
N SER A 12 8.03 36.77 -4.10
CA SER A 12 9.20 36.78 -3.20
C SER A 12 8.97 36.03 -1.89
N THR A 13 7.72 35.65 -1.58
CA THR A 13 7.39 34.84 -0.40
C THR A 13 7.75 33.36 -0.56
N PHE A 14 8.08 32.89 -1.77
CA PHE A 14 8.74 31.59 -1.97
C PHE A 14 10.26 31.74 -1.84
N ASP A 15 10.72 32.20 -0.68
CA ASP A 15 12.14 32.28 -0.37
C ASP A 15 12.75 30.86 -0.30
N GLN A 16 14.09 30.79 -0.42
CA GLN A 16 14.84 29.53 -0.32
C GLN A 16 14.52 28.78 0.99
N LYS A 17 14.19 29.53 2.06
CA LYS A 17 13.83 29.03 3.37
C LYS A 17 12.45 28.34 3.40
N SER A 18 11.52 28.81 2.59
CA SER A 18 10.19 28.23 2.39
C SER A 18 10.28 26.97 1.54
N ARG A 19 11.19 26.95 0.55
CA ARG A 19 11.53 25.73 -0.21
C ARG A 19 12.20 24.67 0.64
N GLU A 20 13.04 25.08 1.58
CA GLU A 20 13.67 24.20 2.58
C GLU A 20 12.62 23.68 3.58
N ARG A 21 11.71 24.53 4.04
CA ARG A 21 10.66 24.13 4.99
C ARG A 21 9.60 23.21 4.37
N ILE A 22 9.26 23.42 3.10
CA ILE A 22 8.41 22.48 2.34
C ILE A 22 9.14 21.15 2.13
N ARG A 23 10.47 21.17 1.91
CA ARG A 23 11.27 19.95 1.85
C ARG A 23 11.29 19.21 3.19
N GLU A 24 11.50 19.92 4.29
CA GLU A 24 11.54 19.35 5.65
C GLU A 24 10.20 18.70 6.05
N VAL A 25 9.06 19.35 5.74
CA VAL A 25 7.72 18.76 5.95
C VAL A 25 7.48 17.54 5.04
N MET A 26 8.10 17.49 3.87
CA MET A 26 7.99 16.35 2.96
C MET A 26 8.89 15.19 3.35
N ASP A 27 10.08 15.45 3.89
CA ASP A 27 10.94 14.41 4.47
C ASP A 27 10.25 13.79 5.70
N GLU A 28 9.56 14.58 6.53
CA GLU A 28 8.71 14.06 7.62
C GLU A 28 7.49 13.27 7.10
N SER A 29 7.03 13.51 5.87
CA SER A 29 5.91 12.78 5.26
C SER A 29 6.30 11.41 4.70
N GLU A 30 7.60 11.16 4.48
CA GLU A 30 8.13 9.87 4.04
C GLU A 30 7.88 8.78 5.10
N ASP A 31 7.88 9.14 6.39
CA ASP A 31 7.53 8.25 7.51
C ASP A 31 6.03 7.87 7.52
N VAL A 32 5.17 8.64 6.85
CA VAL A 32 3.71 8.44 6.83
C VAL A 32 3.22 7.77 5.55
N TYR A 33 3.77 8.16 4.40
CA TYR A 33 3.31 7.68 3.09
C TYR A 33 4.22 6.61 2.44
N GLY A 34 5.39 6.35 3.04
CA GLY A 34 6.39 5.45 2.50
C GLY A 34 7.37 6.17 1.56
N THR A 35 8.49 5.49 1.30
CA THR A 35 9.56 5.98 0.44
C THR A 35 9.18 5.91 -1.04
N GLU A 36 9.95 6.58 -1.91
CA GLU A 36 9.86 6.40 -3.37
C GLU A 36 9.88 4.91 -3.77
N ALA A 37 10.72 4.12 -3.08
CA ALA A 37 10.86 2.70 -3.33
C ALA A 37 9.59 1.92 -2.95
N ASP A 38 8.91 2.31 -1.87
CA ASP A 38 7.69 1.65 -1.40
C ASP A 38 6.52 1.91 -2.36
N ILE A 39 6.34 3.16 -2.81
CA ILE A 39 5.30 3.52 -3.78
C ILE A 39 5.54 2.77 -5.09
N ARG A 40 6.79 2.74 -5.56
CA ARG A 40 7.17 1.99 -6.76
C ARG A 40 6.85 0.51 -6.61
N GLU A 41 7.30 -0.12 -5.53
CA GLU A 41 7.06 -1.56 -5.29
C GLU A 41 5.57 -1.87 -5.20
N PHE A 42 4.79 -0.99 -4.57
CA PHE A 42 3.33 -1.10 -4.50
C PHE A 42 2.68 -1.03 -5.89
N VAL A 43 3.04 -0.04 -6.71
CA VAL A 43 2.48 0.12 -8.06
C VAL A 43 2.89 -1.03 -8.97
N GLU A 44 4.18 -1.38 -9.01
CA GLU A 44 4.69 -2.48 -9.84
C GLU A 44 3.98 -3.79 -9.49
N ARG A 45 4.00 -4.20 -8.21
CA ARG A 45 3.38 -5.45 -7.78
C ARG A 45 1.86 -5.43 -7.90
N GLY A 46 1.22 -4.31 -7.59
CA GLY A 46 -0.23 -4.19 -7.65
C GLY A 46 -0.76 -4.27 -9.08
N VAL A 47 -0.09 -3.59 -10.02
CA VAL A 47 -0.44 -3.66 -11.45
C VAL A 47 -0.20 -5.07 -11.99
N GLU A 48 0.94 -5.70 -11.69
CA GLU A 48 1.25 -7.07 -12.10
C GLU A 48 0.24 -8.08 -11.52
N ALA A 49 -0.11 -7.97 -10.24
CA ALA A 49 -1.06 -8.86 -9.58
C ALA A 49 -2.46 -8.80 -10.21
N LEU A 50 -2.83 -7.64 -10.77
CA LEU A 50 -4.09 -7.44 -11.49
C LEU A 50 -3.99 -7.78 -12.99
N GLY A 51 -2.85 -8.30 -13.46
CA GLY A 51 -2.63 -8.73 -14.85
C GLY A 51 -2.17 -7.61 -15.80
N GLY A 52 -1.66 -6.50 -15.26
CA GLY A 52 -0.95 -5.48 -16.01
C GLY A 52 0.57 -5.71 -16.02
N ASP A 53 1.31 -4.69 -16.44
CA ASP A 53 2.77 -4.71 -16.53
C ASP A 53 3.33 -3.30 -16.30
N VAL A 54 4.47 -3.18 -15.64
CA VAL A 54 5.19 -1.91 -15.46
C VAL A 54 6.61 -2.07 -15.98
N GLU A 55 6.93 -1.34 -17.05
CA GLU A 55 8.22 -1.38 -17.71
C GLU A 55 9.08 -0.18 -17.28
N LYS A 56 10.33 -0.47 -16.89
CA LYS A 56 11.36 0.54 -16.68
C LYS A 56 12.02 0.90 -18.01
N ALA A 57 11.66 2.06 -18.57
CA ALA A 57 12.13 2.57 -19.85
C ALA A 57 13.41 3.44 -19.76
N GLY A 58 13.93 3.70 -18.55
CA GLY A 58 15.14 4.49 -18.31
C GLY A 58 15.60 4.45 -16.85
N SER A 59 16.53 5.32 -16.43
CA SER A 59 17.06 5.33 -15.06
C SER A 59 15.97 5.55 -14.00
N SER A 60 15.06 6.47 -14.28
CA SER A 60 13.90 6.82 -13.43
C SER A 60 12.64 7.05 -14.28
N LEU A 61 12.57 6.42 -15.46
CA LEU A 61 11.46 6.57 -16.40
C LEU A 61 10.71 5.25 -16.55
N TYR A 62 9.39 5.32 -16.47
CA TYR A 62 8.51 4.17 -16.45
C TYR A 62 7.33 4.34 -17.41
N ARG A 63 6.81 3.20 -17.85
CA ARG A 63 5.53 3.07 -18.58
C ARG A 63 4.80 1.86 -18.04
N ALA A 64 3.47 1.89 -18.07
CA ALA A 64 2.67 0.79 -17.57
C ALA A 64 1.60 0.39 -18.58
N ARG A 65 1.37 -0.91 -18.70
CA ARG A 65 0.17 -1.47 -19.33
C ARG A 65 -0.85 -1.74 -18.22
N LEU A 66 -1.86 -0.87 -18.11
CA LEU A 66 -2.84 -0.98 -17.04
C LEU A 66 -3.86 -2.10 -17.31
N PRO A 67 -4.21 -2.91 -16.30
CA PRO A 67 -5.33 -3.84 -16.41
C PRO A 67 -6.65 -3.07 -16.52
N ARG A 68 -7.70 -3.69 -17.07
CA ARG A 68 -8.98 -3.01 -17.34
C ARG A 68 -9.59 -2.33 -16.12
N SER A 69 -9.41 -2.90 -14.93
CA SER A 69 -9.89 -2.33 -13.67
C SER A 69 -9.25 -0.98 -13.30
N LEU A 70 -8.08 -0.68 -13.87
CA LEU A 70 -7.30 0.53 -13.56
C LEU A 70 -7.23 1.53 -14.71
N ARG A 71 -7.83 1.25 -15.87
CA ARG A 71 -7.81 2.18 -17.02
C ARG A 71 -8.76 3.36 -16.78
N GLN A 72 -8.36 4.54 -17.23
CA GLN A 72 -9.31 5.64 -17.47
C GLN A 72 -9.64 5.67 -18.96
N GLY A 73 -10.86 5.28 -19.31
CA GLY A 73 -11.29 5.19 -20.71
C GLY A 73 -10.70 3.96 -21.43
N THR A 74 -10.34 4.14 -22.70
CA THR A 74 -9.90 3.04 -23.57
C THR A 74 -8.39 2.84 -23.59
N ASP A 75 -7.62 3.80 -23.08
CA ASP A 75 -6.16 3.72 -23.14
C ASP A 75 -5.62 2.64 -22.20
N GLU A 76 -4.75 1.82 -22.77
CA GLU A 76 -4.11 0.69 -22.11
C GLU A 76 -2.73 1.07 -21.57
N GLU A 77 -2.07 2.04 -22.20
CA GLU A 77 -0.78 2.55 -21.79
C GLU A 77 -0.95 3.74 -20.84
N TYR A 78 -0.14 3.75 -19.79
CA TYR A 78 -0.03 4.84 -18.83
C TYR A 78 1.44 5.29 -18.76
N GLY A 79 1.65 6.60 -18.75
CA GLY A 79 2.96 7.23 -18.80
C GLY A 79 3.25 7.95 -20.11
N PRO A 80 4.47 8.50 -20.27
CA PRO A 80 5.63 8.31 -19.39
C PRO A 80 5.48 8.88 -17.99
N PHE A 81 5.97 8.18 -16.97
CA PHE A 81 5.94 8.63 -15.58
C PHE A 81 7.22 8.29 -14.80
N THR A 82 7.36 8.86 -13.61
CA THR A 82 8.46 8.64 -12.67
C THR A 82 7.97 8.61 -11.23
N PHE A 83 8.67 7.89 -10.37
CA PHE A 83 8.49 7.95 -8.92
C PHE A 83 9.47 8.94 -8.25
N SER A 84 10.36 9.56 -9.03
CA SER A 84 11.33 10.53 -8.54
C SER A 84 10.85 11.95 -8.82
N ARG A 85 10.59 12.70 -7.74
CA ARG A 85 10.15 14.10 -7.85
C ARG A 85 11.20 14.97 -8.53
N GLU A 86 12.48 14.78 -8.19
CA GLU A 86 13.59 15.52 -8.80
C GLU A 86 13.63 15.27 -10.31
N PHE A 87 13.49 14.01 -10.72
CA PHE A 87 13.47 13.66 -12.14
C PHE A 87 12.31 14.32 -12.89
N ALA A 88 11.11 14.34 -12.30
CA ALA A 88 9.94 15.01 -12.89
C ALA A 88 10.12 16.53 -13.00
N MET A 89 10.81 17.16 -12.04
CA MET A 89 11.11 18.60 -12.10
C MET A 89 12.09 18.95 -13.22
N ASP A 90 13.03 18.05 -13.50
CA ASP A 90 14.08 18.26 -14.51
C ASP A 90 13.63 17.89 -15.93
N HIS A 91 12.51 17.18 -16.08
CA HIS A 91 12.06 16.65 -17.37
C HIS A 91 10.58 16.96 -17.63
N ASP A 92 10.33 17.86 -18.59
CA ASP A 92 8.97 18.20 -19.02
C ASP A 92 8.24 16.99 -19.63
N GLY A 93 6.95 16.88 -19.33
CA GLY A 93 6.06 15.85 -19.90
C GLY A 93 6.22 14.45 -19.29
N ILE A 94 6.83 14.35 -18.10
CA ILE A 94 6.92 13.12 -17.32
C ILE A 94 6.10 13.31 -16.03
N ASP A 95 5.09 12.47 -15.83
CA ASP A 95 4.22 12.57 -14.66
C ASP A 95 4.90 12.03 -13.41
N TYR A 96 4.73 12.72 -12.27
CA TYR A 96 5.22 12.27 -10.98
C TYR A 96 4.13 11.44 -10.27
N VAL A 97 4.37 10.15 -10.10
CA VAL A 97 3.48 9.24 -9.36
C VAL A 97 3.81 9.32 -7.88
N SER A 98 2.91 9.99 -7.14
CA SER A 98 2.95 10.14 -5.69
C SER A 98 1.90 9.24 -5.01
N PRO A 99 1.90 9.10 -3.68
CA PRO A 99 0.87 8.34 -2.96
C PRO A 99 -0.56 8.79 -3.26
N ASP A 100 -0.76 10.08 -3.48
CA ASP A 100 -2.06 10.69 -3.78
C ASP A 100 -2.41 10.70 -5.28
N ASP A 101 -1.54 10.15 -6.13
CA ASP A 101 -1.81 10.04 -7.56
C ASP A 101 -3.06 9.18 -7.83
N GLU A 102 -3.85 9.58 -8.82
CA GLU A 102 -5.09 8.90 -9.16
C GLU A 102 -4.89 7.41 -9.51
N LEU A 103 -3.75 7.03 -10.09
CA LEU A 103 -3.42 5.62 -10.34
C LEU A 103 -3.22 4.87 -9.03
N VAL A 104 -2.47 5.44 -8.08
CA VAL A 104 -2.16 4.80 -6.79
C VAL A 104 -3.43 4.63 -5.98
N GLN A 105 -4.26 5.67 -5.89
CA GLN A 105 -5.54 5.65 -5.17
C GLN A 105 -6.51 4.61 -5.76
N ARG A 106 -6.62 4.53 -7.10
CA ARG A 106 -7.46 3.53 -7.77
C ARG A 106 -6.92 2.12 -7.60
N LEU A 107 -5.60 1.93 -7.65
CA LEU A 107 -4.98 0.63 -7.38
C LEU A 107 -5.26 0.18 -5.95
N MET A 108 -5.11 1.07 -4.98
CA MET A 108 -5.41 0.80 -3.57
C MET A 108 -6.88 0.41 -3.38
N GLN A 109 -7.81 1.21 -3.91
CA GLN A 109 -9.24 0.92 -3.83
C GLN A 109 -9.58 -0.42 -4.49
N GLN A 110 -9.03 -0.69 -5.67
CA GLN A 110 -9.25 -1.94 -6.39
C GLN A 110 -8.74 -3.16 -5.61
N ILE A 111 -7.60 -3.05 -4.93
CA ILE A 111 -7.07 -4.12 -4.07
C ILE A 111 -8.02 -4.34 -2.89
N LEU A 112 -8.39 -3.26 -2.20
CA LEU A 112 -9.22 -3.29 -0.99
C LEU A 112 -10.65 -3.79 -1.23
N ASP A 113 -11.22 -3.49 -2.41
CA ASP A 113 -12.55 -3.95 -2.81
C ASP A 113 -12.56 -5.36 -3.40
N SER A 114 -11.39 -5.92 -3.70
CA SER A 114 -11.28 -7.25 -4.29
C SER A 114 -11.04 -8.34 -3.24
N GLU A 115 -11.40 -9.57 -3.59
CA GLU A 115 -11.07 -10.76 -2.80
C GLU A 115 -9.61 -11.22 -3.00
N HIS A 116 -8.79 -10.49 -3.79
CA HIS A 116 -7.39 -10.86 -4.02
C HIS A 116 -6.62 -10.79 -2.71
N GLY A 117 -5.91 -11.88 -2.38
CA GLY A 117 -5.19 -11.98 -1.11
C GLY A 117 -6.10 -12.17 0.11
N GLY A 118 -7.40 -12.42 -0.06
CA GLY A 118 -8.35 -12.66 1.05
C GLY A 118 -8.00 -13.87 1.93
N ALA A 119 -7.22 -14.81 1.40
CA ALA A 119 -6.60 -15.87 2.19
C ALA A 119 -5.20 -16.20 1.67
N GLY A 120 -4.28 -16.46 2.61
CA GLY A 120 -2.93 -16.92 2.33
C GLY A 120 -2.52 -18.03 3.29
N LEU A 121 -1.55 -18.84 2.89
CA LEU A 121 -1.00 -19.89 3.71
C LEU A 121 0.51 -19.70 3.85
N LYS A 122 0.99 -19.61 5.09
CA LYS A 122 2.41 -19.47 5.40
C LYS A 122 2.87 -20.64 6.25
N LEU A 123 4.01 -21.22 5.88
CA LEU A 123 4.73 -22.19 6.70
C LEU A 123 5.83 -21.44 7.46
N LEU A 124 5.68 -21.35 8.77
CA LEU A 124 6.57 -20.59 9.64
C LEU A 124 7.26 -21.53 10.64
N PRO A 125 8.61 -21.61 10.65
CA PRO A 125 9.33 -22.58 11.48
C PRO A 125 9.30 -22.26 12.98
N PHE A 126 8.88 -21.05 13.35
CA PHE A 126 8.80 -20.58 14.74
C PHE A 126 7.39 -20.63 15.32
N VAL A 127 6.42 -21.17 14.57
CA VAL A 127 5.03 -21.31 15.02
C VAL A 127 4.79 -22.79 15.34
N ASP A 128 4.74 -23.10 16.64
CA ASP A 128 4.54 -24.48 17.11
C ASP A 128 3.11 -24.96 16.90
N GLU A 129 2.13 -24.11 17.22
CA GLU A 129 0.70 -24.42 17.12
C GLU A 129 0.09 -23.72 15.91
N PRO A 130 -0.53 -24.46 14.97
CA PRO A 130 -1.13 -23.86 13.78
C PRO A 130 -2.38 -23.05 14.12
N GLY A 131 -2.62 -22.01 13.35
CA GLY A 131 -3.67 -21.03 13.62
C GLY A 131 -4.02 -20.19 12.40
N ILE A 132 -4.86 -19.19 12.62
CA ILE A 132 -5.27 -18.24 11.59
C ILE A 132 -4.89 -16.83 12.07
N ALA A 133 -4.23 -16.07 11.20
CA ALA A 133 -4.02 -14.64 11.38
C ALA A 133 -5.16 -13.89 10.66
N TYR A 134 -5.97 -13.18 11.44
CA TYR A 134 -7.02 -12.29 10.92
C TYR A 134 -6.46 -10.87 10.86
N ASN A 135 -6.53 -10.23 9.70
CA ASN A 135 -6.09 -8.85 9.52
C ASN A 135 -7.33 -7.94 9.58
N TYR A 136 -7.47 -7.17 10.65
CA TYR A 136 -8.58 -6.23 10.82
C TYR A 136 -8.19 -4.87 10.25
N ARG A 137 -9.02 -4.31 9.38
CA ARG A 137 -8.93 -2.92 8.95
C ARG A 137 -9.75 -2.06 9.91
N VAL A 138 -9.07 -1.24 10.71
CA VAL A 138 -9.69 -0.35 11.70
C VAL A 138 -9.60 1.07 11.19
N THR A 139 -10.76 1.68 10.99
CA THR A 139 -10.89 3.05 10.49
C THR A 139 -11.29 3.97 11.64
N PHE A 140 -10.58 5.09 11.79
CA PHE A 140 -10.88 6.15 12.74
C PHE A 140 -11.50 7.31 11.98
N GLU A 141 -12.77 7.57 12.28
CA GLU A 141 -13.54 8.67 11.70
C GLU A 141 -13.59 9.85 12.68
N ASP A 142 -13.64 11.07 12.16
CA ASP A 142 -13.92 12.26 12.96
C ASP A 142 -15.43 12.47 13.18
N GLY A 143 -15.80 13.63 13.74
CA GLY A 143 -17.19 13.99 13.96
C GLY A 143 -18.00 14.28 12.69
N THR A 144 -17.37 14.42 11.53
CA THR A 144 -18.03 14.60 10.22
C THR A 144 -18.16 13.30 9.44
N GLY A 145 -17.51 12.23 9.89
CA GLY A 145 -17.46 10.93 9.21
C GLY A 145 -16.28 10.82 8.24
N ASP A 146 -15.36 11.79 8.25
CA ASP A 146 -14.17 11.76 7.44
C ASP A 146 -13.12 10.84 8.10
N VAL A 147 -12.49 10.00 7.30
CA VAL A 147 -11.45 9.08 7.77
C VAL A 147 -10.19 9.86 8.12
N ILE A 148 -9.83 9.89 9.39
CA ILE A 148 -8.61 10.53 9.89
C ILE A 148 -7.42 9.58 9.79
N ARG A 149 -7.68 8.29 10.06
CA ARG A 149 -6.64 7.28 10.12
C ARG A 149 -7.21 5.90 9.84
N GLU A 150 -6.42 5.07 9.17
CA GLU A 150 -6.69 3.65 9.03
C GLU A 150 -5.50 2.85 9.55
N GLU A 151 -5.77 1.74 10.23
CA GLU A 151 -4.74 0.83 10.74
C GLU A 151 -5.11 -0.62 10.46
N MET A 152 -4.13 -1.41 10.02
CA MET A 152 -4.26 -2.86 9.87
C MET A 152 -3.75 -3.56 11.13
N ILE A 153 -4.63 -4.25 11.85
CA ILE A 153 -4.32 -4.95 13.10
C ILE A 153 -4.33 -6.46 12.85
N PRO A 154 -3.16 -7.12 12.80
CA PRO A 154 -3.08 -8.56 12.66
C PRO A 154 -3.27 -9.26 14.01
N VAL A 155 -4.29 -10.11 14.12
CA VAL A 155 -4.61 -10.92 15.30
C VAL A 155 -4.41 -12.39 14.98
N TYR A 156 -3.45 -13.03 15.64
CA TYR A 156 -3.21 -14.46 15.48
C TYR A 156 -3.95 -15.26 16.55
N VAL A 157 -4.69 -16.28 16.13
CA VAL A 157 -5.37 -17.21 17.02
C VAL A 157 -4.98 -18.63 16.67
N ASP A 158 -4.30 -19.31 17.60
CA ASP A 158 -3.94 -20.71 17.43
C ASP A 158 -5.14 -21.64 17.72
N SER A 159 -5.12 -22.80 17.07
CA SER A 159 -6.22 -23.78 17.17
C SER A 159 -6.38 -24.41 18.55
N ARG A 160 -5.32 -24.40 19.38
CA ARG A 160 -5.26 -25.09 20.66
C ARG A 160 -5.73 -24.22 21.82
N HIS A 161 -5.17 -23.02 21.98
CA HIS A 161 -5.44 -22.12 23.11
C HIS A 161 -6.55 -21.12 22.80
N ARG A 162 -6.67 -20.72 21.53
CA ARG A 162 -7.67 -19.75 21.05
C ARG A 162 -7.56 -18.40 21.77
N ASP A 163 -6.34 -17.99 22.10
CA ASP A 163 -6.06 -16.73 22.77
C ASP A 163 -5.63 -15.67 21.74
N PRO A 164 -6.42 -14.60 21.53
CA PRO A 164 -6.08 -13.55 20.57
C PRO A 164 -4.99 -12.59 21.08
N ARG A 165 -4.62 -12.62 22.37
CA ARG A 165 -3.68 -11.65 22.96
C ARG A 165 -2.22 -11.92 22.63
N GLN A 166 -1.92 -13.05 22.00
CA GLN A 166 -0.56 -13.36 21.60
C GLN A 166 -0.13 -12.43 20.46
N ARG A 167 0.89 -11.61 20.69
CA ARG A 167 1.49 -10.69 19.69
C ARG A 167 2.26 -11.41 18.57
N LEU A 168 1.76 -12.54 18.10
CA LEU A 168 2.33 -13.27 16.97
C LEU A 168 1.78 -12.79 15.63
N GLY A 169 0.61 -12.15 15.57
CA GLY A 169 -0.01 -11.70 14.31
C GLY A 169 0.96 -10.93 13.41
N ARG A 170 1.60 -9.87 13.94
CA ARG A 170 2.58 -9.08 13.19
C ARG A 170 3.79 -9.90 12.74
N ARG A 171 4.30 -10.83 13.57
CA ARG A 171 5.42 -11.73 13.21
C ARG A 171 5.02 -12.75 12.16
N VAL A 172 3.76 -13.19 12.14
CA VAL A 172 3.22 -14.12 11.14
C VAL A 172 3.07 -13.41 9.79
N VAL A 173 2.60 -12.16 9.81
CA VAL A 173 2.45 -11.34 8.60
C VAL A 173 3.81 -11.03 7.98
N HIS A 174 4.79 -10.55 8.75
CA HIS A 174 6.10 -10.16 8.21
C HIS A 174 7.15 -11.28 8.19
N GLY A 175 6.86 -12.45 8.77
CA GLY A 175 7.83 -13.53 8.89
C GLY A 175 8.14 -14.22 7.57
N ASP A 176 9.41 -14.61 7.41
CA ASP A 176 9.88 -15.40 6.27
C ASP A 176 9.24 -16.79 6.30
N SER A 177 8.65 -17.16 5.17
CA SER A 177 8.04 -18.47 4.97
C SER A 177 9.07 -19.45 4.42
N VAL A 178 8.98 -20.71 4.85
CA VAL A 178 9.82 -21.78 4.29
C VAL A 178 9.11 -22.48 3.14
N SER A 179 9.90 -22.94 2.17
CA SER A 179 9.38 -23.80 1.10
C SER A 179 9.03 -25.18 1.67
N GLY A 180 7.81 -25.64 1.41
CA GLY A 180 7.32 -26.93 1.89
C GLY A 180 5.87 -27.19 1.54
N SER A 181 5.42 -28.43 1.75
CA SER A 181 4.01 -28.78 1.62
C SER A 181 3.37 -28.85 3.01
N PRO A 182 2.34 -28.03 3.30
CA PRO A 182 1.63 -28.10 4.56
C PRO A 182 0.84 -29.41 4.66
N ASP A 183 0.67 -29.89 5.89
CA ASP A 183 -0.20 -31.02 6.20
C ASP A 183 -1.66 -30.65 5.86
N ALA A 184 -2.22 -31.30 4.83
CA ALA A 184 -3.55 -30.99 4.31
C ALA A 184 -4.66 -31.23 5.34
N ASP A 185 -4.49 -32.20 6.24
CA ASP A 185 -5.50 -32.50 7.26
C ASP A 185 -5.49 -31.45 8.36
N ARG A 186 -4.30 -30.92 8.72
CA ARG A 186 -4.20 -29.75 9.61
C ARG A 186 -4.85 -28.51 9.00
N VAL A 187 -4.62 -28.24 7.72
CA VAL A 187 -5.23 -27.11 7.03
C VAL A 187 -6.76 -27.24 7.00
N ARG A 188 -7.28 -28.42 6.67
CA ARG A 188 -8.73 -28.68 6.72
C ARG A 188 -9.31 -28.50 8.12
N ALA A 189 -8.62 -28.97 9.16
CA ALA A 189 -9.05 -28.81 10.54
C ALA A 189 -9.11 -27.33 10.96
N LEU A 190 -8.17 -26.49 10.51
CA LEU A 190 -8.22 -25.04 10.72
C LEU A 190 -9.42 -24.40 10.01
N ILE A 191 -9.65 -24.75 8.74
CA ILE A 191 -10.78 -24.23 7.96
C ILE A 191 -12.11 -24.58 8.63
N GLN A 192 -12.27 -25.81 9.11
CA GLN A 192 -13.47 -26.25 9.83
C GLN A 192 -13.69 -25.50 11.15
N GLN A 193 -12.63 -24.96 11.75
CA GLN A 193 -12.69 -24.19 12.99
C GLN A 193 -12.71 -22.67 12.78
N ARG A 194 -12.68 -22.20 11.51
CA ARG A 194 -12.54 -20.78 11.15
C ARG A 194 -13.47 -19.88 11.95
N ASP A 195 -14.77 -20.15 11.96
CA ASP A 195 -15.74 -19.26 12.60
C ASP A 195 -15.54 -19.19 14.13
N ARG A 196 -15.09 -20.29 14.75
CA ARG A 196 -14.74 -20.30 16.19
C ARG A 196 -13.47 -19.51 16.48
N LEU A 197 -12.44 -19.65 15.64
CA LEU A 197 -11.20 -18.90 15.78
C LEU A 197 -11.42 -17.40 15.52
N ARG A 198 -12.28 -17.06 14.55
CA ARG A 198 -12.71 -15.68 14.30
C ARG A 198 -13.42 -15.09 15.51
N THR A 199 -14.35 -15.81 16.13
CA THR A 199 -15.04 -15.36 17.35
C THR A 199 -14.08 -15.12 18.53
N ALA A 200 -12.92 -15.79 18.54
CA ALA A 200 -11.86 -15.50 19.52
C ALA A 200 -11.06 -14.27 19.11
N ALA A 201 -10.70 -14.12 17.84
CA ALA A 201 -10.01 -12.95 17.29
C ALA A 201 -10.81 -11.67 17.49
N ASP A 202 -12.13 -11.69 17.29
CA ASP A 202 -13.04 -10.55 17.45
C ASP A 202 -13.12 -10.01 18.90
N ARG A 203 -12.56 -10.73 19.88
CA ARG A 203 -12.48 -10.30 21.29
C ARG A 203 -11.18 -9.57 21.64
N TYR A 204 -10.26 -9.44 20.68
CA TYR A 204 -9.03 -8.67 20.83
C TYR A 204 -9.36 -7.19 21.08
#